data_AF-A0A9X3IFR4-F1
#
_entry.id   AF-A0A9X3IFR4-F1
#
_cell.length_a   1.000
_cell.length_b   1.000
_cell.length_c   1.000
_cell.angle_alpha   90.00
_cell.angle_beta   90.00
_cell.angle_gamma   90.00
#
_symmetry.space_group_name_H-M   'P 1'
#
loop_
_entity.id
_entity.type
_entity.pdbx_description
1 polymer ?
#
loop_
_entity_poly.entity_id
_entity_poly.type
_entity_poly.pdbx_seq_one_letter_code
_entity_poly.pdbx_strand_id
1 'polypeptide(L)'
;MLVIEGVIKNLKVEDSRIYPLKNLDKEALGASMLGTLTASSLLAANAPIMLMAAQGISAKTFTAEINGYPIIGQFSTVKFKEDTPLVAVISIEKEKGRYLVYSILDPQSGLLYMMYEMGRSVSKGKLAIFKQAFYFSSGSFLFIFLALLFFGFFFDKELLFSLFDVLHIFVITYFLFFILLLIFTNLALSKPYKIAGELSEQIFKKLNFEKVKQQDFYHDFDVEDGVYLSVMEYRKSLIGKDPYPVDYFKKKNDPNVGN
;
A
#
# COMPACT_ATOMS: atom_id res chain seq x y z
N MET A 1 -14.38 12.13 -2.85
CA MET A 1 -13.33 11.94 -3.87
C MET A 1 -13.89 12.31 -5.23
N LEU A 2 -13.17 13.13 -5.98
CA LEU A 2 -13.45 13.51 -7.36
C LEU A 2 -12.38 12.89 -8.28
N VAL A 3 -12.77 12.46 -9.48
CA VAL A 3 -11.82 12.05 -10.52
C VAL A 3 -11.61 13.25 -11.44
N ILE A 4 -10.35 13.62 -11.65
CA ILE A 4 -9.95 14.61 -12.63
C ILE A 4 -8.99 13.97 -13.62
N GLU A 5 -9.01 14.47 -14.85
CA GLU A 5 -8.20 13.96 -15.93
C GLU A 5 -7.61 15.12 -16.71
N GLY A 6 -6.36 14.99 -17.14
CA GLY A 6 -5.71 16.01 -17.94
C GLY A 6 -4.20 15.87 -17.95
N VAL A 7 -3.57 16.82 -18.62
CA VAL A 7 -2.11 16.93 -18.68
C VAL A 7 -1.61 17.60 -17.41
N ILE A 8 -0.64 16.98 -16.75
CA ILE A 8 -0.02 17.55 -15.54
C ILE A 8 0.89 18.73 -15.92
N LYS A 9 0.75 19.82 -15.18
CA LYS A 9 1.52 21.05 -15.36
C LYS A 9 2.12 21.54 -14.04
N ASN A 10 3.17 22.35 -14.12
CA ASN A 10 3.85 22.97 -12.99
C ASN A 10 4.31 21.96 -11.93
N LEU A 11 4.76 20.78 -12.33
CA LEU A 11 5.18 19.71 -11.44
C LEU A 11 6.45 20.12 -10.68
N LYS A 12 6.32 20.18 -9.36
CA LYS A 12 7.45 20.32 -8.43
C LYS A 12 7.46 19.11 -7.52
N VAL A 13 8.62 18.48 -7.38
CA VAL A 13 8.81 17.28 -6.56
C VAL A 13 9.91 17.57 -5.55
N GLU A 14 9.60 17.34 -4.28
CA GLU A 14 10.48 17.57 -3.14
C GLU A 14 10.60 16.28 -2.33
N ASP A 15 11.79 16.02 -1.79
CA ASP A 15 11.98 14.88 -0.90
C ASP A 15 11.26 15.11 0.42
N SER A 16 10.55 14.08 0.89
CA SER A 16 9.74 14.14 2.09
C SER A 16 9.69 12.79 2.78
N ARG A 17 8.90 12.67 3.85
CA ARG A 17 8.72 11.42 4.58
C ARG A 17 7.26 11.18 4.93
N ILE A 18 6.84 9.92 4.81
CA ILE A 18 5.47 9.47 5.12
C ILE A 18 5.45 8.83 6.52
N TYR A 19 4.40 9.14 7.28
CA TYR A 19 4.11 8.49 8.55
C TYR A 19 3.01 7.42 8.35
N PRO A 20 3.17 6.20 8.90
CA PRO A 20 2.20 5.10 8.74
C PRO A 20 0.78 5.45 9.23
N LEU A 21 -0.26 4.85 8.62
CA LEU A 21 -1.67 5.09 8.97
C LEU A 21 -2.04 4.58 10.38
N LYS A 22 -1.18 3.75 10.98
CA LYS A 22 -1.39 3.11 12.29
C LYS A 22 -1.65 4.10 13.44
N ASN A 23 -1.31 5.38 13.28
CA ASN A 23 -1.42 6.41 14.31
C ASN A 23 -2.60 7.39 14.13
N LEU A 24 -3.54 7.15 13.20
CA LEU A 24 -4.51 8.17 12.79
C LEU A 24 -5.97 7.70 12.92
N ASP A 25 -6.75 8.44 13.72
CA ASP A 25 -8.21 8.30 13.80
C ASP A 25 -8.91 8.85 12.55
N LYS A 26 -10.15 8.39 12.28
CA LYS A 26 -10.91 8.66 11.04
C LYS A 26 -11.07 10.15 10.69
N GLU A 27 -11.21 11.01 11.69
CA GLU A 27 -11.36 12.47 11.53
C GLU A 27 -10.01 13.19 11.44
N ALA A 28 -8.93 12.54 11.90
CA ALA A 28 -7.56 13.08 11.89
C ALA A 28 -6.77 12.72 10.62
N LEU A 29 -7.25 11.82 9.77
CA LEU A 29 -6.54 11.40 8.55
C LEU A 29 -6.32 12.56 7.57
N GLY A 30 -7.32 13.40 7.32
CA GLY A 30 -7.17 14.58 6.46
C GLY A 30 -6.20 15.60 7.05
N ALA A 31 -6.50 16.07 8.26
CA ALA A 31 -5.74 17.10 8.96
C ALA A 31 -4.31 16.68 9.35
N SER A 32 -4.06 15.40 9.66
CA SER A 32 -2.73 14.90 10.05
C SER A 32 -1.88 14.50 8.86
N MET A 33 -2.44 13.95 7.77
CA MET A 33 -1.69 13.81 6.52
C MET A 33 -1.26 15.20 6.05
N LEU A 34 -2.07 16.22 6.29
CA LEU A 34 -1.71 17.60 5.99
C LEU A 34 -0.77 18.23 7.02
N GLY A 35 -0.84 17.84 8.30
CA GLY A 35 0.15 18.16 9.33
C GLY A 35 1.55 17.63 8.99
N THR A 36 1.65 16.42 8.44
CA THR A 36 2.93 15.83 7.99
C THR A 36 3.41 16.42 6.66
N LEU A 37 2.49 16.72 5.73
CA LEU A 37 2.80 17.44 4.48
C LEU A 37 3.25 18.88 4.72
N THR A 38 2.76 19.55 5.78
CA THR A 38 3.18 20.90 6.16
C THR A 38 4.45 20.91 7.02
N ALA A 39 4.74 19.83 7.77
CA ALA A 39 6.02 19.68 8.46
C ALA A 39 7.18 19.40 7.48
N SER A 40 6.93 18.70 6.36
CA SER A 40 7.95 18.46 5.33
C SER A 40 8.37 19.71 4.56
N SER A 41 7.52 20.75 4.50
CA SER A 41 7.89 22.05 3.92
C SER A 41 8.51 23.04 4.92
N LEU A 42 8.55 22.71 6.21
CA LEU A 42 9.07 23.56 7.31
C LEU A 42 10.25 22.89 8.04
N LEU A 43 11.20 22.35 7.29
CA LEU A 43 12.48 21.89 7.85
C LEU A 43 13.41 23.08 8.08
N ALA A 44 13.20 23.85 9.16
CA ALA A 44 14.21 24.81 9.63
C ALA A 44 14.21 25.14 11.14
N ALA A 45 13.34 24.60 12.02
CA ALA A 45 13.22 25.20 13.37
C ALA A 45 13.24 24.31 14.62
N ASN A 46 13.09 22.97 14.61
CA ASN A 46 13.01 22.22 15.88
C ASN A 46 13.62 20.80 15.84
N ALA A 47 14.67 20.59 16.65
CA ALA A 47 15.43 19.33 16.78
C ALA A 47 14.63 18.08 17.25
N PRO A 48 13.58 18.17 18.10
CA PRO A 48 12.76 17.02 18.47
C PRO A 48 11.92 16.46 17.30
N ILE A 49 11.54 17.32 16.36
CA ILE A 49 10.79 16.94 15.14
C ILE A 49 11.71 16.21 14.15
N MET A 50 13.01 16.53 14.14
CA MET A 50 14.02 15.85 13.31
C MET A 50 14.18 14.36 13.66
N LEU A 51 14.07 13.98 14.94
CA LEU A 51 14.16 12.59 15.38
C LEU A 51 12.94 11.75 14.99
N MET A 52 11.74 12.34 15.00
CA MET A 52 10.52 11.69 14.49
C MET A 52 10.48 11.68 12.95
N ALA A 53 10.97 12.75 12.31
CA ALA A 53 11.17 12.78 10.86
C ALA A 53 12.16 11.69 10.43
N ALA A 54 13.24 11.45 11.18
CA ALA A 54 14.21 10.39 10.91
C ALA A 54 13.61 8.97 10.90
N GLN A 55 12.40 8.76 11.45
CA GLN A 55 11.70 7.47 11.48
C GLN A 55 10.64 7.29 10.37
N GLY A 56 10.32 8.33 9.61
CA GLY A 56 9.37 8.23 8.48
C GLY A 56 10.00 7.56 7.25
N ILE A 57 9.17 6.88 6.45
CA ILE A 57 9.60 6.21 5.21
C ILE A 57 9.89 7.28 4.15
N SER A 58 11.00 7.13 3.44
CA SER A 58 11.39 8.05 2.36
C SER A 58 10.27 8.17 1.33
N ALA A 59 9.93 9.40 1.00
CA ALA A 59 8.85 9.74 0.10
C ALA A 59 9.20 10.98 -0.72
N LYS A 60 8.34 11.28 -1.68
CA LYS A 60 8.37 12.47 -2.50
C LYS A 60 7.02 13.16 -2.39
N THR A 61 7.03 14.40 -1.93
CA THR A 61 5.87 15.29 -2.00
C THR A 61 5.92 15.98 -3.34
N PHE A 62 4.77 16.09 -4.01
CA PHE A 62 4.68 16.87 -5.24
C PHE A 62 3.54 17.87 -5.18
N THR A 63 3.73 18.98 -5.89
CA THR A 63 2.68 19.94 -6.20
C THR A 63 2.61 20.10 -7.71
N ALA A 64 1.40 20.21 -8.23
CA ALA A 64 1.17 20.33 -9.67
C ALA A 64 -0.22 20.89 -9.93
N GLU A 65 -0.58 20.99 -11.20
CA GLU A 65 -1.90 21.35 -11.68
C GLU A 65 -2.36 20.34 -12.74
N ILE A 66 -3.59 19.86 -12.64
CA ILE A 66 -4.22 19.03 -13.68
C ILE A 66 -5.55 19.70 -14.05
N ASN A 67 -5.69 20.12 -15.30
CA ASN A 67 -6.92 20.72 -15.83
C ASN A 67 -7.48 21.88 -14.96
N GLY A 68 -6.62 22.79 -14.49
CA GLY A 68 -7.03 23.91 -13.63
C GLY A 68 -7.17 23.57 -12.13
N TYR A 69 -6.99 22.31 -11.74
CA TYR A 69 -7.03 21.89 -10.34
C TYR A 69 -5.63 21.90 -9.75
N PRO A 70 -5.30 22.81 -8.80
CA PRO A 70 -4.04 22.77 -8.08
C PRO A 70 -4.06 21.61 -7.09
N ILE A 71 -3.08 20.73 -7.18
CA ILE A 71 -3.03 19.47 -6.43
C ILE A 71 -1.74 19.35 -5.61
N ILE A 72 -1.83 18.59 -4.52
CA ILE A 72 -0.71 18.18 -3.68
C ILE A 72 -0.84 16.71 -3.33
N GLY A 73 0.24 15.95 -3.44
CA GLY A 73 0.25 14.54 -3.07
C GLY A 73 1.60 14.11 -2.54
N GLN A 74 1.64 12.93 -1.93
CA GLN A 74 2.86 12.34 -1.40
C GLN A 74 2.86 10.84 -1.63
N PHE A 75 3.92 10.38 -2.29
CA PHE A 75 4.13 8.99 -2.70
C PHE A 75 5.56 8.58 -2.36
N SER A 76 5.84 7.28 -2.28
CA SER A 76 7.20 6.75 -2.12
C SER A 76 8.15 7.20 -3.24
N THR A 77 7.62 7.41 -4.45
CA THR A 77 8.32 8.06 -5.56
C THR A 77 7.34 8.67 -6.56
N VAL A 78 7.85 9.50 -7.47
CA VAL A 78 7.11 10.15 -8.56
C VAL A 78 7.89 9.88 -9.85
N LYS A 79 7.34 9.07 -10.76
CA LYS A 79 7.98 8.76 -12.06
C LYS A 79 7.30 9.44 -13.25
N PHE A 80 6.07 9.93 -13.10
CA PHE A 80 5.41 10.72 -14.14
C PHE A 80 6.13 12.07 -14.32
N LYS A 81 6.16 12.57 -15.55
CA LYS A 81 6.88 13.79 -15.93
C LYS A 81 5.91 14.92 -16.21
N GLU A 82 6.44 16.14 -16.27
CA GLU A 82 5.73 17.29 -16.82
C GLU A 82 5.10 16.93 -18.20
N ASP A 83 3.95 17.52 -18.50
CA ASP A 83 3.22 17.30 -19.75
C ASP A 83 2.72 15.87 -20.00
N THR A 84 2.70 15.01 -18.97
CA THR A 84 2.13 13.67 -19.05
C THR A 84 0.61 13.71 -18.81
N PRO A 85 -0.21 13.03 -19.63
CA PRO A 85 -1.64 12.91 -19.39
C PRO A 85 -1.92 11.87 -18.30
N LEU A 86 -2.60 12.29 -17.24
CA LEU A 86 -2.82 11.51 -16.02
C LEU A 86 -4.29 11.54 -15.59
N VAL A 87 -4.69 10.52 -14.84
CA VAL A 87 -5.99 10.43 -14.17
C VAL A 87 -5.75 10.49 -12.67
N ALA A 88 -6.30 11.50 -11.98
CA ALA A 88 -6.09 11.66 -10.54
C ALA A 88 -7.40 11.57 -9.76
N VAL A 89 -7.34 10.90 -8.61
CA VAL A 89 -8.42 10.89 -7.61
C VAL A 89 -8.06 11.85 -6.49
N ILE A 90 -8.84 12.91 -6.35
CA ILE A 90 -8.55 14.03 -5.43
C ILE A 90 -9.64 14.20 -4.36
N SER A 91 -9.32 14.95 -3.31
CA SER A 91 -10.28 15.43 -2.31
C SER A 91 -11.34 16.35 -2.93
N ILE A 92 -12.50 16.44 -2.28
CA ILE A 92 -13.53 17.43 -2.65
C ILE A 92 -13.20 18.77 -2.00
N GLU A 93 -12.71 18.73 -0.77
CA GLU A 93 -12.30 19.91 -0.03
C GLU A 93 -10.89 20.31 -0.41
N LYS A 94 -10.68 21.63 -0.54
CA LYS A 94 -9.36 22.23 -0.73
C LYS A 94 -8.77 22.51 0.64
N GLU A 95 -7.50 22.20 0.81
CA GLU A 95 -6.73 22.66 1.96
C GLU A 95 -5.59 23.55 1.49
N LYS A 96 -5.51 24.77 2.06
CA LYS A 96 -4.58 25.82 1.63
C LYS A 96 -4.62 26.09 0.11
N GLY A 97 -5.82 26.02 -0.46
CA GLY A 97 -6.08 26.26 -1.87
C GLY A 97 -5.72 25.10 -2.81
N ARG A 98 -5.22 23.97 -2.32
CA ARG A 98 -4.88 22.77 -3.12
C ARG A 98 -5.74 21.58 -2.74
N TYR A 99 -5.96 20.68 -3.70
CA TYR A 99 -6.65 19.41 -3.46
C TYR A 99 -5.64 18.31 -3.11
N LEU A 100 -5.96 17.49 -2.11
CA LEU A 100 -5.16 16.34 -1.73
C LEU A 100 -5.36 15.22 -2.77
N VAL A 101 -4.26 14.65 -3.24
CA VAL A 101 -4.26 13.54 -4.19
C VAL A 101 -4.22 12.22 -3.44
N TYR A 102 -5.26 11.41 -3.61
CA TYR A 102 -5.34 10.05 -3.07
C TYR A 102 -4.69 9.02 -3.98
N SER A 103 -4.79 9.24 -5.29
CA SER A 103 -4.22 8.35 -6.30
C SER A 103 -3.99 9.08 -7.62
N ILE A 104 -2.95 8.65 -8.34
CA ILE A 104 -2.70 9.02 -9.74
C ILE A 104 -2.58 7.72 -10.53
N LEU A 105 -3.21 7.65 -11.69
CA LEU A 105 -3.05 6.59 -12.66
C LEU A 105 -2.45 7.18 -13.92
N ASP A 106 -1.37 6.56 -14.40
CA ASP A 106 -0.74 6.86 -15.67
C ASP A 106 -1.10 5.75 -16.68
N PRO A 107 -2.00 6.01 -17.63
CA PRO A 107 -2.38 5.01 -18.61
C PRO A 107 -1.22 4.62 -19.55
N GLN A 108 -0.26 5.50 -19.80
CA GLN A 108 0.81 5.17 -20.73
C GLN A 108 1.77 4.14 -20.12
N SER A 109 2.21 4.37 -18.88
CA SER A 109 3.11 3.43 -18.18
C SER A 109 2.37 2.26 -17.53
N GLY A 110 1.08 2.40 -17.21
CA GLY A 110 0.34 1.40 -16.44
C GLY A 110 0.66 1.44 -14.94
N LEU A 111 1.20 2.57 -14.47
CA LEU A 111 1.49 2.79 -13.06
C LEU A 111 0.27 3.39 -12.34
N LEU A 112 -0.05 2.81 -11.20
CA LEU A 112 -1.03 3.29 -10.25
C LEU A 112 -0.30 3.74 -8.98
N TYR A 113 -0.32 5.04 -8.74
CA TYR A 113 0.16 5.67 -7.52
C TYR A 113 -1.00 5.74 -6.54
N MET A 114 -0.79 5.29 -5.32
CA MET A 114 -1.76 5.44 -4.22
C MET A 114 -1.02 5.87 -2.97
N MET A 115 -1.71 6.41 -1.97
CA MET A 115 -1.07 6.71 -0.69
C MET A 115 -0.49 5.44 -0.05
N TYR A 116 0.51 5.62 0.83
CA TYR A 116 1.18 4.53 1.53
C TYR A 116 0.19 3.59 2.24
N GLU A 117 0.50 2.28 2.28
CA GLU A 117 -0.34 1.19 2.81
C GLU A 117 -1.64 0.90 2.04
N MET A 118 -1.95 1.63 0.97
CA MET A 118 -3.09 1.37 0.08
C MET A 118 -2.71 0.51 -1.13
N GLY A 119 -3.69 0.06 -1.91
CA GLY A 119 -3.47 -0.79 -3.09
C GLY A 119 -4.11 -2.17 -3.01
N ARG A 120 -4.83 -2.46 -1.93
CA ARG A 120 -5.44 -3.77 -1.69
C ARG A 120 -6.87 -3.63 -1.19
N SER A 121 -7.76 -4.53 -1.60
CA SER A 121 -9.13 -4.58 -1.06
C SER A 121 -9.19 -5.06 0.39
N VAL A 122 -10.30 -4.79 1.09
CA VAL A 122 -10.46 -5.25 2.49
C VAL A 122 -10.41 -6.78 2.59
N SER A 123 -11.02 -7.48 1.62
CA SER A 123 -11.10 -8.94 1.65
C SER A 123 -9.71 -9.58 1.46
N LYS A 124 -8.92 -9.04 0.53
CA LYS A 124 -7.55 -9.48 0.28
C LYS A 124 -6.63 -9.11 1.43
N GLY A 125 -6.87 -7.97 2.09
CA GLY A 125 -6.16 -7.60 3.32
C GLY A 125 -6.34 -8.62 4.44
N LYS A 126 -7.57 -9.05 4.71
CA LYS A 126 -7.84 -10.10 5.71
C LYS A 126 -7.21 -11.44 5.33
N LEU A 127 -7.26 -11.82 4.05
CA LEU A 127 -6.62 -13.03 3.56
C LEU A 127 -5.09 -12.97 3.73
N ALA A 128 -4.48 -11.80 3.53
CA ALA A 128 -3.05 -11.61 3.74
C ALA A 128 -2.64 -11.78 5.20
N ILE A 129 -3.42 -11.25 6.16
CA ILE A 129 -3.18 -11.45 7.60
C ILE A 129 -3.22 -12.95 7.94
N PHE A 130 -4.22 -13.67 7.43
CA PHE A 130 -4.32 -15.12 7.64
C PHE A 130 -3.11 -15.89 7.06
N LYS A 131 -2.74 -15.59 5.80
CA LYS A 131 -1.57 -16.19 5.15
C LYS A 131 -0.29 -15.89 5.91
N GLN A 132 -0.11 -14.67 6.40
CA GLN A 132 1.07 -14.27 7.17
C GLN A 132 1.20 -15.09 8.46
N ALA A 133 0.10 -15.22 9.23
CA ALA A 133 0.08 -16.05 10.42
C ALA A 133 0.43 -17.50 10.10
N PHE A 134 -0.12 -18.04 9.01
CA PHE A 134 0.09 -19.43 8.57
C PHE A 134 1.54 -19.70 8.15
N TYR A 135 2.13 -18.83 7.33
CA TYR A 135 3.51 -19.02 6.87
C TYR A 135 4.51 -18.83 8.00
N PHE A 136 4.29 -17.85 8.89
CA PHE A 136 5.18 -17.62 10.01
C PHE A 136 5.11 -18.75 11.05
N SER A 137 3.92 -19.28 11.34
CA SER A 137 3.76 -20.45 12.21
C SER A 137 4.43 -21.68 11.60
N SER A 138 4.18 -21.96 10.32
CA SER A 138 4.76 -23.10 9.61
C SER A 138 6.28 -23.03 9.55
N GLY A 139 6.84 -21.87 9.19
CA GLY A 139 8.28 -21.66 9.13
C GLY A 139 8.96 -21.81 10.49
N SER A 140 8.37 -21.25 11.55
CA SER A 140 8.91 -21.38 12.91
C SER A 140 8.92 -22.83 13.38
N PHE A 141 7.85 -23.59 13.11
CA PHE A 141 7.76 -25.00 13.49
C PHE A 141 8.72 -25.89 12.70
N LEU A 142 8.87 -25.64 11.40
CA LEU A 142 9.86 -26.32 10.58
C LEU A 142 11.28 -26.10 11.12
N PHE A 143 11.60 -24.85 11.48
CA PHE A 143 12.90 -24.51 12.07
C PHE A 143 13.14 -25.23 13.40
N ILE A 144 12.17 -25.22 14.31
CA ILE A 144 12.28 -25.93 15.60
C ILE A 144 12.44 -27.43 15.38
N PHE A 145 11.67 -28.02 14.46
CA PHE A 145 11.75 -29.44 14.14
C PHE A 145 13.15 -29.82 13.62
N LEU A 146 13.71 -29.03 12.70
CA LEU A 146 15.08 -29.24 12.20
C LEU A 146 16.13 -29.08 13.30
N ALA A 147 15.96 -28.08 14.19
CA ALA A 147 16.87 -27.88 15.33
C ALA A 147 16.83 -29.05 16.32
N LEU A 148 15.65 -29.63 16.58
CA LEU A 148 15.50 -30.81 17.43
C LEU A 148 16.15 -32.06 16.81
N LEU A 149 16.00 -32.28 15.50
CA LEU A 149 16.68 -33.38 14.81
C LEU A 149 18.20 -33.23 14.87
N PHE A 150 18.70 -32.01 14.63
CA PHE A 150 20.12 -31.71 14.75
C PHE A 150 20.63 -31.97 16.17
N PHE A 151 19.92 -31.49 17.20
CA PHE A 151 20.30 -31.71 18.58
C PHE A 151 20.26 -33.20 18.98
N GLY A 152 19.23 -33.94 18.56
CA GLY A 152 19.12 -35.37 18.80
C GLY A 152 20.26 -36.18 18.19
N PHE A 153 20.67 -35.83 16.97
CA PHE A 153 21.80 -36.47 16.27
C PHE A 153 23.15 -36.22 16.96
N PHE A 154 23.40 -35.00 17.45
CA PHE A 154 24.69 -34.63 18.03
C PHE A 154 24.89 -35.04 19.49
N PHE A 155 23.81 -35.16 20.27
CA PHE A 155 23.91 -35.39 21.72
C PHE A 155 23.57 -36.81 22.16
N ASP A 156 23.36 -37.73 21.22
CA ASP A 156 23.15 -39.18 21.42
C ASP A 156 22.16 -39.48 22.57
N LYS A 157 21.09 -38.67 22.64
CA LYS A 157 20.03 -38.84 23.63
C LYS A 157 18.92 -39.68 23.03
N GLU A 158 18.66 -40.84 23.63
CA GLU A 158 17.45 -41.60 23.34
C GLU A 158 16.22 -40.71 23.62
N LEU A 159 15.35 -40.60 22.63
CA LEU A 159 14.11 -39.86 22.74
C LEU A 159 13.18 -40.68 23.66
N LEU A 160 12.97 -40.19 24.89
CA LEU A 160 12.16 -40.85 25.94
C LEU A 160 10.69 -41.09 25.56
N PHE A 161 10.23 -40.59 24.43
CA PHE A 161 8.84 -40.63 23.98
C PHE A 161 8.71 -41.43 22.69
N SER A 162 7.59 -42.11 22.50
CA SER A 162 7.30 -42.74 21.22
C SER A 162 7.17 -41.67 20.12
N LEU A 163 7.53 -42.02 18.88
CA LEU A 163 7.35 -41.13 17.71
C LEU A 163 5.91 -40.61 17.60
N PHE A 164 4.93 -41.44 17.98
CA PHE A 164 3.52 -41.06 17.95
C PHE A 164 3.20 -39.97 18.98
N ASP A 165 3.69 -40.09 20.21
CA ASP A 165 3.48 -39.09 21.27
C ASP A 165 4.12 -37.74 20.89
N VAL A 166 5.32 -37.78 20.31
CA VAL A 166 6.04 -36.60 19.84
C VAL A 166 5.27 -35.89 18.73
N LEU A 167 4.81 -36.63 17.71
CA LEU A 167 4.01 -36.08 16.61
C LEU A 167 2.70 -35.48 17.12
N HIS A 168 2.02 -36.16 18.05
CA HIS A 168 0.77 -35.67 18.61
C HIS A 168 0.94 -34.34 19.35
N ILE A 169 1.93 -34.25 20.25
CA ILE A 169 2.26 -33.02 20.98
C ILE A 169 2.69 -31.91 20.01
N PHE A 170 3.49 -32.26 19.00
CA PHE A 170 3.98 -31.30 18.01
C PHE A 170 2.84 -30.66 17.21
N VAL A 171 1.87 -31.47 16.76
CA VAL A 171 0.70 -31.00 16.02
C VAL A 171 -0.19 -30.11 16.90
N ILE A 172 -0.48 -30.51 18.14
CA ILE A 172 -1.29 -29.70 19.06
C ILE A 172 -0.61 -28.35 19.32
N THR A 173 0.69 -28.37 19.60
CA THR A 173 1.47 -27.16 19.89
C THR A 173 1.52 -26.23 18.66
N TYR A 174 1.60 -26.79 17.45
CA TYR A 174 1.49 -26.05 16.20
C TYR A 174 0.17 -25.30 16.08
N PHE A 175 -0.96 -25.99 16.27
CA PHE A 175 -2.28 -25.36 16.16
C PHE A 175 -2.49 -24.28 17.22
N LEU A 176 -2.06 -24.51 18.47
CA LEU A 176 -2.14 -23.52 19.54
C LEU A 176 -1.31 -22.26 19.20
N PHE A 177 -0.08 -22.44 18.73
CA PHE A 177 0.78 -21.32 18.33
C PHE A 177 0.22 -20.57 17.12
N PHE A 178 -0.28 -21.28 16.11
CA PHE A 178 -0.93 -20.67 14.95
C PHE A 178 -2.15 -19.84 15.35
N ILE A 179 -3.02 -20.35 16.23
CA ILE A 179 -4.18 -19.60 16.74
C ILE A 179 -3.73 -18.35 17.50
N LEU A 180 -2.72 -18.47 18.37
CA LEU A 180 -2.18 -17.33 19.12
C LEU A 180 -1.63 -16.24 18.19
N LEU A 181 -0.83 -16.62 17.18
CA LEU A 181 -0.30 -15.70 16.18
C LEU A 181 -1.41 -15.07 15.35
N LEU A 182 -2.43 -15.84 14.96
CA LEU A 182 -3.57 -15.32 14.21
C LEU A 182 -4.31 -14.26 15.02
N ILE A 183 -4.55 -14.48 16.32
CA ILE A 183 -5.15 -13.49 17.20
C ILE A 183 -4.27 -12.23 17.30
N PHE A 184 -2.98 -12.39 17.55
CA PHE A 184 -2.04 -11.28 17.69
C PHE A 184 -1.94 -10.43 16.41
N THR A 185 -1.75 -11.07 15.26
CA THR A 185 -1.65 -10.38 13.96
C THR A 185 -2.96 -9.70 13.58
N ASN A 186 -4.11 -10.32 13.87
CA ASN A 186 -5.42 -9.71 13.62
C ASN A 186 -5.64 -8.47 14.52
N LEU A 187 -5.29 -8.53 15.81
CA LEU A 187 -5.35 -7.37 16.70
C LEU A 187 -4.44 -6.22 16.22
N ALA A 188 -3.23 -6.55 15.77
CA ALA A 188 -2.25 -5.56 15.35
C ALA A 188 -2.55 -4.91 13.99
N LEU A 189 -3.11 -5.67 13.04
CA LEU A 189 -3.17 -5.26 11.62
C LEU A 189 -4.59 -5.09 11.07
N SER A 190 -5.63 -5.63 11.71
CA SER A 190 -7.00 -5.60 11.15
C SER A 190 -7.54 -4.20 10.93
N LYS A 191 -7.35 -3.29 11.89
CA LYS A 191 -7.82 -1.89 11.80
C LYS A 191 -7.12 -1.13 10.66
N PRO A 192 -5.78 -1.02 10.61
CA PRO A 192 -5.11 -0.28 9.53
C PRO A 192 -5.39 -0.89 8.15
N TYR A 193 -5.40 -2.22 8.02
CA TYR A 193 -5.72 -2.89 6.75
C TYR A 193 -7.17 -2.63 6.31
N LYS A 194 -8.11 -2.57 7.26
CA LYS A 194 -9.50 -2.23 6.97
C LYS A 194 -9.62 -0.80 6.46
N ILE A 195 -8.99 0.17 7.12
CA ILE A 195 -9.04 1.59 6.71
C ILE A 195 -8.40 1.77 5.33
N ALA A 196 -7.16 1.28 5.15
CA ALA A 196 -6.46 1.37 3.88
C ALA A 196 -7.20 0.62 2.76
N GLY A 197 -7.81 -0.53 3.08
CA GLY A 197 -8.63 -1.29 2.15
C GLY A 197 -9.92 -0.60 1.75
N GLU A 198 -10.65 0.01 2.70
CA GLU A 198 -11.87 0.77 2.42
C GLU A 198 -11.58 1.99 1.54
N LEU A 199 -10.48 2.70 1.79
CA LEU A 199 -10.03 3.81 0.94
C LEU A 199 -9.60 3.31 -0.44
N SER A 200 -8.90 2.18 -0.52
CA SER A 200 -8.46 1.59 -1.79
C SER A 200 -9.67 1.18 -2.64
N GLU A 201 -10.66 0.52 -2.04
CA GLU A 201 -11.89 0.14 -2.74
C GLU A 201 -12.70 1.35 -3.21
N GLN A 202 -12.69 2.47 -2.47
CA GLN A 202 -13.32 3.71 -2.92
C GLN A 202 -12.62 4.29 -4.16
N ILE A 203 -11.28 4.30 -4.18
CA ILE A 203 -10.49 4.73 -5.32
C ILE A 203 -10.73 3.81 -6.51
N PHE A 204 -10.72 2.49 -6.31
CA PHE A 204 -10.97 1.52 -7.37
C PHE A 204 -12.35 1.72 -8.02
N LYS A 205 -13.38 1.95 -7.21
CA LYS A 205 -14.73 2.29 -7.71
C LYS A 205 -14.73 3.58 -8.51
N LYS A 206 -14.05 4.63 -8.02
CA LYS A 206 -13.97 5.92 -8.71
C LYS A 206 -13.23 5.83 -10.05
N LEU A 207 -12.23 4.98 -10.12
CA LEU A 207 -11.47 4.67 -11.34
C LEU A 207 -12.14 3.57 -12.20
N ASN A 208 -13.38 3.18 -11.91
CA ASN A 208 -14.15 2.18 -12.67
C ASN A 208 -13.48 0.81 -12.81
N PHE A 209 -12.63 0.40 -11.86
CA PHE A 209 -12.10 -0.95 -11.85
C PHE A 209 -13.20 -1.98 -11.60
N GLU A 210 -13.18 -3.08 -12.35
CA GLU A 210 -14.06 -4.22 -12.11
C GLU A 210 -13.65 -5.00 -10.87
N LYS A 211 -14.56 -5.84 -10.35
CA LYS A 211 -14.30 -6.80 -9.26
C LYS A 211 -13.53 -6.19 -8.07
N VAL A 212 -13.85 -4.96 -7.68
CA VAL A 212 -13.17 -4.13 -6.66
C VAL A 212 -12.74 -4.91 -5.41
N LYS A 213 -13.62 -5.76 -4.86
CA LYS A 213 -13.33 -6.55 -3.65
C LYS A 213 -12.26 -7.62 -3.84
N GLN A 214 -11.91 -7.97 -5.07
CA GLN A 214 -10.89 -8.98 -5.40
C GLN A 214 -9.56 -8.36 -5.82
N GLN A 215 -9.49 -7.04 -6.05
CA GLN A 215 -8.26 -6.37 -6.47
C GLN A 215 -7.21 -6.37 -5.34
N ASP A 216 -5.97 -6.63 -5.72
CA ASP A 216 -4.79 -6.63 -4.85
C ASP A 216 -3.54 -6.27 -5.66
N PHE A 217 -3.21 -4.99 -5.70
CA PHE A 217 -2.02 -4.44 -6.38
C PHE A 217 -0.83 -4.31 -5.42
N TYR A 218 -1.04 -4.60 -4.13
CA TYR A 218 -0.05 -4.48 -3.06
C TYR A 218 1.04 -5.57 -3.13
N HIS A 219 1.31 -6.18 -4.28
CA HIS A 219 2.48 -7.03 -4.49
C HIS A 219 3.27 -6.64 -5.74
N ASP A 220 2.83 -5.61 -6.48
CA ASP A 220 3.40 -5.20 -7.77
C ASP A 220 4.11 -3.85 -7.68
N PHE A 221 4.79 -3.59 -6.57
CA PHE A 221 5.60 -2.38 -6.35
C PHE A 221 7.07 -2.54 -6.72
N ASP A 222 7.43 -3.68 -7.29
CA ASP A 222 8.73 -3.89 -7.94
C ASP A 222 8.66 -3.25 -9.33
N VAL A 223 8.96 -1.96 -9.36
CA VAL A 223 9.05 -1.18 -10.59
C VAL A 223 10.53 -1.16 -10.98
N GLU A 224 10.86 -1.14 -12.27
CA GLU A 224 12.23 -1.34 -12.84
C GLU A 224 13.45 -0.70 -12.11
N ASP A 225 13.25 0.34 -11.29
CA ASP A 225 14.30 1.07 -10.56
C ASP A 225 14.23 0.93 -9.02
N GLY A 226 13.51 -0.07 -8.51
CA GLY A 226 13.41 -0.38 -7.08
C GLY A 226 12.00 -0.57 -6.53
N VAL A 227 11.93 -0.89 -5.24
CA VAL A 227 10.66 -1.19 -4.54
C VAL A 227 10.04 0.09 -4.00
N TYR A 228 8.88 0.48 -4.53
CA TYR A 228 8.17 1.69 -4.16
C TYR A 228 6.75 1.39 -3.68
N LEU A 229 6.56 1.25 -2.37
CA LEU A 229 5.33 0.76 -1.71
C LEU A 229 4.03 1.50 -2.05
N SER A 230 4.11 2.65 -2.72
CA SER A 230 2.97 3.49 -3.09
C SER A 230 2.76 3.56 -4.61
N VAL A 231 3.55 2.85 -5.40
CA VAL A 231 3.53 2.87 -6.87
C VAL A 231 3.45 1.43 -7.36
N MET A 232 2.42 1.11 -8.12
CA MET A 232 2.08 -0.27 -8.47
C MET A 232 1.89 -0.41 -9.97
N GLU A 233 2.42 -1.48 -10.54
CA GLU A 233 2.14 -1.86 -11.94
C GLU A 233 0.78 -2.57 -12.03
N TYR A 234 -0.30 -1.80 -11.92
CA TYR A 234 -1.65 -2.34 -11.67
C TYR A 234 -2.13 -3.32 -12.75
N ARG A 235 -1.64 -3.20 -13.99
CA ARG A 235 -2.02 -4.10 -15.10
C ARG A 235 -1.54 -5.53 -14.91
N LYS A 236 -0.43 -5.76 -14.20
CA LYS A 236 0.12 -7.11 -13.98
C LYS A 236 -0.84 -7.99 -13.19
N SER A 237 -1.50 -7.41 -12.18
CA SER A 237 -2.44 -8.12 -11.29
C SER A 237 -3.89 -7.68 -11.46
N LEU A 238 -4.22 -6.97 -12.54
CA LEU A 238 -5.57 -6.50 -12.82
C LEU A 238 -6.53 -7.67 -13.01
N ILE A 239 -7.62 -7.68 -12.23
CA ILE A 239 -8.70 -8.63 -12.42
C ILE A 239 -9.87 -7.94 -13.14
N GLY A 240 -10.14 -8.35 -14.38
CA GLY A 240 -11.22 -7.79 -15.21
C GLY A 240 -10.70 -6.87 -16.31
N LYS A 241 -11.57 -6.05 -16.88
CA LYS A 241 -11.22 -5.14 -17.96
C LYS A 241 -10.37 -3.96 -17.47
N ASP A 242 -9.40 -3.52 -18.27
CA ASP A 242 -8.63 -2.30 -18.01
C ASP A 242 -9.49 -1.05 -18.27
N PRO A 243 -9.81 -0.25 -17.23
CA PRO A 243 -10.56 0.99 -17.41
C PRO A 243 -9.76 2.08 -18.15
N TYR A 244 -8.43 1.99 -18.14
CA TYR A 244 -7.53 2.99 -18.72
C TYR A 244 -6.44 2.32 -19.57
N PRO A 245 -6.77 1.79 -20.77
CA PRO A 245 -5.78 1.20 -21.67
C PRO A 245 -4.72 2.23 -22.11
N VAL A 246 -3.60 1.76 -22.67
CA VAL A 246 -2.47 2.62 -23.11
C VAL A 246 -2.92 3.75 -24.05
N ASP A 247 -3.93 3.49 -24.88
CA ASP A 247 -4.48 4.45 -25.83
C ASP A 247 -5.69 5.23 -25.29
N TYR A 248 -5.96 5.19 -23.98
CA TYR A 248 -7.12 5.83 -23.33
C TYR A 248 -7.28 7.30 -23.75
N PHE A 249 -6.24 8.12 -23.55
CA PHE A 249 -6.29 9.53 -23.91
C PHE A 249 -6.31 9.78 -25.42
N LYS A 250 -5.74 8.87 -26.23
CA LYS A 250 -5.80 8.98 -27.70
C LYS A 250 -7.23 8.76 -28.20
N LYS A 251 -7.88 7.68 -27.74
CA LYS A 251 -9.28 7.37 -28.07
C LYS A 251 -10.26 8.44 -27.57
N LYS A 252 -10.01 8.98 -26.38
CA LYS A 252 -10.87 10.01 -25.79
C LYS A 252 -10.82 11.33 -26.56
N ASN A 253 -9.67 11.65 -27.15
CA ASN A 253 -9.48 12.85 -27.95
C ASN A 253 -9.70 12.62 -29.46
N ASP A 254 -10.09 11.41 -29.88
CA ASP A 254 -10.39 11.10 -31.28
C ASP A 254 -11.81 11.59 -31.61
N PRO A 255 -11.97 12.57 -32.51
CA PRO A 255 -13.29 13.08 -32.90
C PRO A 255 -14.17 12.03 -33.60
N ASN A 256 -13.64 10.88 -33.99
CA ASN A 256 -14.39 9.83 -34.70
C ASN A 256 -14.96 8.72 -33.79
N VAL A 257 -14.74 8.78 -32.47
CA VAL A 257 -15.24 7.77 -31.51
C VAL A 257 -16.58 8.19 -30.87
N GLY A 258 -17.18 9.29 -31.33
CA GLY A 258 -18.51 9.74 -30.92
C GLY A 258 -19.40 10.12 -32.09
N ASN A 259 -20.05 9.11 -32.69
CA ASN A 259 -21.37 9.20 -33.34
C ASN A 259 -22.09 7.86 -33.14
#